data_AF-A0AAV6WWV2-F1
#
_entry.id   AF-A0AAV6WWV2-F1
#
_cell.length_a   1.000
_cell.length_b   1.000
_cell.length_c   1.000
_cell.angle_alpha   90.00
_cell.angle_beta   90.00
_cell.angle_gamma   90.00
#
_symmetry.space_group_name_H-M   'P 1'
#
loop_
_entity.id
_entity.type
_entity.pdbx_description
1 polymer ?
#
loop_
_entity_poly.entity_id
_entity_poly.type
_entity_poly.pdbx_seq_one_letter_code
_entity_poly.pdbx_strand_id
1 'polypeptide(L)'
;MPWLGLRTGRIYVAFSRAATCCFVPAIPMASCTLPQSSFFLLVTQRRPRSDIEGGIYPPSSTSSSSTYLLKWDSLPQKRRQQKDFLISFRKRKVVKAVAVSVAPTPADNAEHRQQLCQSYGFRQIGECLPDNVTLRDIIDTLPKKVFEIDDVKAWKSVLISVTSYALGIFMIAKAPWYLLPVAWAWTGTAITGNTNNFVQDFMKSFGTQHRGNVYVDSALGSSKPMSWLAEDTAWHPVRRERFDSSPFFRKAIIYGYGPFRPLMSISHWLIWHFDLKKFRANEVNRVKISLACVFAFMAIGWPLMIYKTGITGWIKFWFMPWLGYHFWMSTFTMVHHTAPHIPFKSSDEWNSAKAQLNGTVHCNYPSWIEVLCHDINVHIPHHISPRIPSYNLRAAHQSLQQNWGKYMNEATWNWRLMKTILTVCHVYDKEQNYIGFDEIAPEDSQPITFLKRVMPNSA
;
A
#
# COMPACT_ATOMS: atom_id res chain seq x y z
N MET A 1 -32.76 4.25 34.37
CA MET A 1 -33.03 4.91 33.06
C MET A 1 -31.73 4.93 32.26
N PRO A 2 -31.66 4.23 31.11
CA PRO A 2 -30.51 4.23 30.22
C PRO A 2 -30.60 5.42 29.26
N TRP A 3 -29.56 6.24 29.21
CA TRP A 3 -29.47 7.33 28.24
C TRP A 3 -29.03 6.77 26.89
N LEU A 4 -29.95 6.82 25.92
CA LEU A 4 -29.68 6.77 24.50
C LEU A 4 -28.70 7.90 24.12
N GLY A 5 -27.47 7.53 23.76
CA GLY A 5 -26.48 8.41 23.14
C GLY A 5 -26.17 7.92 21.73
N LEU A 6 -26.84 8.54 20.76
CA LEU A 6 -26.69 8.49 19.30
C LEU A 6 -25.43 7.78 18.73
N ARG A 7 -25.69 6.76 17.90
CA ARG A 7 -24.74 6.15 16.95
C ARG A 7 -24.28 7.18 15.90
N THR A 8 -23.26 7.98 16.19
CA THR A 8 -22.57 8.84 15.20
C THR A 8 -21.32 8.19 14.58
N GLY A 9 -21.06 6.92 14.86
CA GLY A 9 -19.84 6.22 14.43
C GLY A 9 -19.84 5.59 13.02
N ARG A 10 -20.78 5.91 12.12
CA ARG A 10 -20.90 5.21 10.81
C ARG A 10 -20.44 5.97 9.57
N ILE A 11 -20.05 7.25 9.69
CA ILE A 11 -19.69 8.07 8.52
C ILE A 11 -18.17 8.29 8.38
N TYR A 12 -17.37 8.09 9.44
CA TYR A 12 -15.93 8.39 9.42
C TYR A 12 -15.02 7.32 8.84
N VAL A 13 -15.55 6.20 8.35
CA VAL A 13 -14.73 5.03 7.99
C VAL A 13 -15.08 4.54 6.59
N ALA A 14 -14.95 5.43 5.60
CA ALA A 14 -15.01 5.08 4.19
C ALA A 14 -13.99 5.80 3.30
N PHE A 15 -12.78 6.06 3.82
CA PHE A 15 -11.68 6.50 2.99
C PHE A 15 -10.94 5.28 2.45
N SER A 16 -11.26 4.88 1.21
CA SER A 16 -10.34 4.03 0.46
C SER A 16 -9.05 4.82 0.22
N ARG A 17 -7.93 4.12 -0.02
CA ARG A 17 -6.66 4.73 -0.47
C ARG A 17 -6.85 5.69 -1.65
N ALA A 18 -7.91 5.52 -2.46
CA ALA A 18 -8.28 6.44 -3.54
C ALA A 18 -8.59 7.86 -3.03
N ALA A 19 -9.35 7.96 -1.94
CA ALA A 19 -9.69 9.24 -1.33
C ALA A 19 -8.49 9.84 -0.61
N THR A 20 -7.70 9.04 0.08
CA THR A 20 -6.47 9.52 0.70
C THR A 20 -5.52 10.17 -0.31
N CYS A 21 -5.34 9.60 -1.51
CA CYS A 21 -4.48 10.23 -2.53
C CYS A 21 -5.02 11.56 -3.11
N CYS A 22 -6.33 11.80 -3.11
CA CYS A 22 -6.91 13.04 -3.66
C CYS A 22 -7.17 14.14 -2.63
N PHE A 23 -7.52 13.76 -1.40
CA PHE A 23 -7.97 14.66 -0.35
C PHE A 23 -6.87 15.20 0.56
N VAL A 24 -5.69 14.59 0.58
CA VAL A 24 -4.70 14.93 1.60
C VAL A 24 -4.17 16.38 1.53
N PRO A 25 -4.13 17.08 0.38
CA PRO A 25 -3.92 18.54 0.39
C PRO A 25 -5.14 19.41 0.75
N ALA A 26 -6.31 18.85 1.08
CA ALA A 26 -7.59 19.59 1.04
C ALA A 26 -8.25 19.99 2.37
N ILE A 27 -7.79 19.52 3.52
CA ILE A 27 -8.57 19.66 4.78
C ILE A 27 -7.72 20.36 5.87
N PRO A 28 -8.14 21.51 6.44
CA PRO A 28 -9.01 22.55 5.87
C PRO A 28 -8.46 23.97 6.06
N MET A 29 -8.43 24.77 4.99
CA MET A 29 -8.49 26.25 5.08
C MET A 29 -9.92 26.69 5.42
N ALA A 30 -10.39 26.38 6.64
CA ALA A 30 -11.68 26.83 7.16
C ALA A 30 -11.56 27.64 8.47
N SER A 31 -10.34 28.03 8.85
CA SER A 31 -10.09 28.72 10.13
C SER A 31 -9.19 29.94 9.94
N CYS A 32 -9.60 30.89 9.11
CA CYS A 32 -9.00 32.24 9.07
C CYS A 32 -10.03 33.25 8.61
N THR A 33 -10.98 33.59 9.50
CA THR A 33 -11.67 34.89 9.53
C THR A 33 -12.41 35.03 10.87
N LEU A 34 -11.93 35.95 11.71
CA LEU A 34 -12.70 36.71 12.70
C LEU A 34 -12.34 38.19 12.43
N PRO A 35 -13.23 39.18 12.65
CA PRO A 35 -14.16 39.26 13.79
C PRO A 35 -15.63 39.65 13.49
N GLN A 36 -16.47 39.34 14.49
CA GLN A 36 -17.75 39.94 14.96
C GLN A 36 -18.76 40.58 13.98
N SER A 37 -19.99 40.05 13.99
CA SER A 37 -21.20 40.82 14.37
C SER A 37 -22.40 39.89 14.63
N SER A 38 -23.00 40.01 15.81
CA SER A 38 -24.19 39.29 16.28
C SER A 38 -25.45 39.69 15.50
N PHE A 39 -26.31 38.74 15.12
CA PHE A 39 -27.74 38.99 14.97
C PHE A 39 -28.56 37.73 15.32
N PHE A 40 -29.44 37.89 16.30
CA PHE A 40 -30.44 36.94 16.78
C PHE A 40 -31.52 36.68 15.73
N LEU A 41 -32.06 35.46 15.68
CA LEU A 41 -33.47 35.21 15.38
C LEU A 41 -33.92 33.87 15.97
N LEU A 42 -34.80 33.95 16.97
CA LEU A 42 -35.58 32.87 17.59
C LEU A 42 -36.59 32.30 16.60
N VAL A 43 -36.77 30.97 16.55
CA VAL A 43 -38.11 30.35 16.42
C VAL A 43 -38.18 29.04 17.21
N THR A 44 -39.30 28.89 17.90
CA THR A 44 -39.67 27.98 18.97
C THR A 44 -40.05 26.55 18.55
N GLN A 45 -39.76 25.61 19.45
CA GLN A 45 -40.11 24.19 19.47
C GLN A 45 -41.62 23.95 19.73
N ARG A 46 -42.25 22.98 19.05
CA ARG A 46 -43.38 22.19 19.59
C ARG A 46 -43.35 20.74 19.08
N ARG A 47 -43.49 19.79 20.01
CA ARG A 47 -43.81 18.35 19.79
C ARG A 47 -45.34 18.16 19.72
N PRO A 48 -45.80 16.98 19.27
CA PRO A 48 -46.63 16.18 20.18
C PRO A 48 -46.37 14.66 20.14
N ARG A 49 -46.84 13.96 21.19
CA ARG A 49 -46.88 12.50 21.40
C ARG A 49 -48.13 12.15 22.20
N SER A 50 -48.85 11.07 21.83
CA SER A 50 -49.74 10.20 22.65
C SER A 50 -50.43 9.19 21.68
N ASP A 51 -50.25 7.86 21.76
CA ASP A 51 -50.91 6.81 22.59
C ASP A 51 -52.40 6.58 22.15
N ILE A 52 -53.03 5.38 21.97
CA ILE A 52 -53.34 4.25 22.90
C ILE A 52 -54.01 3.04 22.15
N GLU A 53 -53.69 1.81 22.62
CA GLU A 53 -54.35 0.46 22.77
C GLU A 53 -55.49 -0.20 21.93
N GLY A 54 -55.43 -1.55 21.95
CA GLY A 54 -56.53 -2.56 21.88
C GLY A 54 -56.36 -3.62 20.75
N GLY A 55 -56.38 -4.95 20.86
CA GLY A 55 -56.74 -5.95 21.87
C GLY A 55 -57.54 -7.11 21.19
N ILE A 56 -57.29 -8.38 21.57
CA ILE A 56 -58.15 -9.60 21.47
C ILE A 56 -57.87 -10.66 20.34
N TYR A 57 -57.54 -11.90 20.78
CA TYR A 57 -57.51 -13.24 20.10
C TYR A 57 -58.90 -13.96 20.25
N PRO A 58 -59.27 -15.16 19.67
CA PRO A 58 -58.47 -16.39 19.38
C PRO A 58 -59.07 -17.27 18.21
N PRO A 59 -59.09 -18.64 18.16
CA PRO A 59 -58.21 -19.73 18.66
C PRO A 59 -57.84 -20.86 17.63
N SER A 60 -56.95 -21.79 18.06
CA SER A 60 -56.93 -23.28 17.82
C SER A 60 -56.66 -23.85 16.41
N SER A 61 -56.05 -25.01 16.15
CA SER A 61 -55.36 -26.07 16.93
C SER A 61 -54.92 -27.20 15.95
N THR A 62 -53.80 -27.90 16.24
CA THR A 62 -53.55 -29.38 16.06
C THR A 62 -53.75 -30.06 14.68
N SER A 63 -53.05 -31.10 14.20
CA SER A 63 -51.93 -31.96 14.64
C SER A 63 -51.56 -32.94 13.49
N SER A 64 -50.27 -33.26 13.36
CA SER A 64 -49.63 -34.56 13.03
C SER A 64 -50.00 -35.48 11.83
N SER A 65 -48.93 -35.84 11.08
CA SER A 65 -48.50 -37.21 10.67
C SER A 65 -48.81 -37.80 9.27
N SER A 66 -47.72 -37.81 8.45
CA SER A 66 -47.06 -38.96 7.79
C SER A 66 -47.30 -39.29 6.30
N THR A 67 -46.15 -39.37 5.59
CA THR A 67 -45.75 -40.27 4.46
C THR A 67 -46.52 -40.18 3.12
N TYR A 68 -45.92 -39.90 1.96
CA TYR A 68 -45.02 -40.76 1.17
C TYR A 68 -44.46 -40.03 -0.08
N LEU A 69 -43.47 -40.71 -0.68
CA LEU A 69 -42.59 -40.43 -1.82
C LEU A 69 -43.18 -39.95 -3.17
N LEU A 70 -42.24 -39.38 -3.96
CA LEU A 70 -42.06 -39.37 -5.43
C LEU A 70 -42.94 -38.44 -6.29
N LYS A 71 -42.29 -37.48 -6.97
CA LYS A 71 -42.11 -37.55 -8.44
C LYS A 71 -41.05 -36.56 -8.96
N TRP A 72 -40.09 -37.09 -9.71
CA TRP A 72 -39.15 -36.37 -10.57
C TRP A 72 -39.79 -36.14 -11.93
N ASP A 73 -39.69 -34.92 -12.47
CA ASP A 73 -39.85 -34.55 -13.89
C ASP A 73 -39.26 -33.12 -14.00
N SER A 74 -38.47 -32.66 -14.97
CA SER A 74 -37.71 -33.21 -16.08
C SER A 74 -36.85 -32.03 -16.60
N LEU A 75 -35.57 -32.27 -16.97
CA LEU A 75 -34.63 -31.25 -17.45
C LEU A 75 -34.77 -31.04 -18.97
N PRO A 76 -34.73 -29.80 -19.51
CA PRO A 76 -34.52 -29.59 -20.93
C PRO A 76 -33.02 -29.54 -21.29
N GLN A 77 -32.61 -30.54 -22.07
CA GLN A 77 -31.29 -30.73 -22.66
C GLN A 77 -31.11 -29.81 -23.89
N LYS A 78 -30.23 -28.79 -23.81
CA LYS A 78 -29.88 -27.95 -24.96
C LYS A 78 -28.57 -28.44 -25.59
N ARG A 79 -28.69 -29.22 -26.68
CA ARG A 79 -27.60 -29.63 -27.59
C ARG A 79 -26.79 -28.41 -28.06
N ARG A 80 -25.48 -28.42 -27.85
CA ARG A 80 -24.51 -27.62 -28.61
C ARG A 80 -23.87 -28.52 -29.65
N GLN A 81 -24.07 -28.19 -30.93
CA GLN A 81 -23.41 -28.84 -32.06
C GLN A 81 -21.90 -28.60 -31.99
N GLN A 82 -21.14 -29.69 -31.93
CA GLN A 82 -19.69 -29.73 -32.09
C GLN A 82 -19.40 -29.69 -33.61
N LYS A 83 -18.75 -28.63 -34.08
CA LYS A 83 -18.15 -28.59 -35.42
C LYS A 83 -16.70 -29.04 -35.29
N ASP A 84 -16.39 -30.15 -35.94
CA ASP A 84 -15.05 -30.70 -36.04
C ASP A 84 -14.14 -29.77 -36.86
N PHE A 85 -13.08 -29.27 -36.22
CA PHE A 85 -11.92 -28.73 -36.92
C PHE A 85 -10.75 -29.67 -36.65
N LEU A 86 -10.36 -30.42 -37.69
CA LEU A 86 -9.18 -31.26 -37.71
C LEU A 86 -7.93 -30.37 -37.66
N ILE A 87 -7.25 -30.33 -36.50
CA ILE A 87 -5.91 -29.76 -36.37
C ILE A 87 -4.91 -30.91 -36.32
N SER A 88 -4.02 -30.94 -37.32
CA SER A 88 -2.95 -31.92 -37.48
C SER A 88 -2.04 -31.96 -36.24
N PHE A 89 -1.95 -33.13 -35.60
CA PHE A 89 -0.99 -33.40 -34.53
C PHE A 89 0.44 -33.49 -35.11
N ARG A 90 1.25 -32.44 -34.94
CA ARG A 90 2.72 -32.57 -35.02
C ARG A 90 3.20 -33.28 -33.75
N LYS A 91 3.91 -34.41 -33.93
CA LYS A 91 4.54 -35.22 -32.87
C LYS A 91 5.31 -34.33 -31.87
N ARG A 92 4.83 -34.27 -30.62
CA ARG A 92 5.62 -33.74 -29.49
C ARG A 92 6.60 -34.81 -29.03
N LYS A 93 7.89 -34.52 -29.13
CA LYS A 93 8.96 -35.31 -28.51
C LYS A 93 8.84 -35.08 -26.99
N VAL A 94 8.52 -36.13 -26.24
CA VAL A 94 8.46 -36.06 -24.76
C VAL A 94 9.90 -36.09 -24.25
N VAL A 95 10.39 -34.94 -23.79
CA VAL A 95 11.63 -34.86 -23.02
C VAL A 95 11.23 -35.06 -21.56
N LYS A 96 11.64 -36.21 -20.99
CA LYS A 96 11.60 -36.43 -19.53
C LYS A 96 12.56 -35.41 -18.89
N ALA A 97 12.03 -34.35 -18.32
CA ALA A 97 12.79 -33.48 -17.43
C ALA A 97 12.90 -34.20 -16.07
N VAL A 98 14.09 -34.73 -15.78
CA VAL A 98 14.44 -35.16 -14.42
C VAL A 98 14.65 -33.87 -13.62
N ALA A 99 13.82 -33.66 -12.60
CA ALA A 99 14.02 -32.60 -11.62
C ALA A 99 15.28 -32.94 -10.82
N VAL A 100 16.42 -32.46 -11.28
CA VAL A 100 17.63 -32.39 -10.48
C VAL A 100 17.40 -31.26 -9.48
N SER A 101 17.30 -31.61 -8.20
CA SER A 101 17.39 -30.62 -7.13
C SER A 101 18.73 -29.90 -7.28
N VAL A 102 18.69 -28.64 -7.71
CA VAL A 102 19.88 -27.79 -7.76
C VAL A 102 20.29 -27.56 -6.31
N ALA A 103 21.35 -28.26 -5.88
CA ALA A 103 22.07 -27.89 -4.68
C ALA A 103 22.45 -26.40 -4.78
N PRO A 104 22.40 -25.62 -3.69
CA PRO A 104 22.70 -24.20 -3.75
C PRO A 104 24.09 -24.01 -4.35
N THR A 105 24.16 -23.22 -5.42
CA THR A 105 25.43 -22.84 -6.03
C THR A 105 26.33 -22.18 -4.97
N PRO A 106 27.67 -22.26 -5.07
CA PRO A 106 28.63 -21.69 -4.11
C PRO A 106 28.58 -20.16 -3.93
N ALA A 107 27.53 -19.49 -4.43
CA ALA A 107 27.30 -18.06 -4.41
C ALA A 107 26.85 -17.51 -3.04
N ASP A 108 26.79 -18.34 -1.98
CA ASP A 108 26.42 -17.91 -0.62
C ASP A 108 27.63 -17.74 0.31
N ASN A 109 28.81 -17.40 -0.24
CA ASN A 109 29.95 -17.01 0.57
C ASN A 109 29.73 -15.61 1.17
N ALA A 110 30.04 -15.44 2.45
CA ALA A 110 29.92 -14.16 3.16
C ALA A 110 30.65 -13.01 2.43
N GLU A 111 31.78 -13.30 1.80
CA GLU A 111 32.53 -12.36 0.96
C GLU A 111 31.73 -11.87 -0.24
N HIS A 112 30.99 -12.76 -0.92
CA HIS A 112 30.13 -12.39 -2.04
C HIS A 112 29.01 -11.45 -1.57
N ARG A 113 28.36 -11.76 -0.45
CA ARG A 113 27.33 -10.87 0.13
C ARG A 113 27.91 -9.51 0.52
N GLN A 114 29.13 -9.46 1.05
CA GLN A 114 29.82 -8.19 1.34
C GLN A 114 30.11 -7.38 0.08
N GLN A 115 30.56 -8.03 -1.00
CA GLN A 115 30.75 -7.37 -2.30
C GLN A 115 29.43 -6.80 -2.83
N LEU A 116 28.33 -7.56 -2.75
CA LEU A 116 27.01 -7.10 -3.15
C LEU A 116 26.52 -5.92 -2.29
N CYS A 117 26.80 -5.93 -0.98
CA CYS A 117 26.48 -4.79 -0.11
C CYS A 117 27.17 -3.51 -0.60
N GLN A 118 28.46 -3.58 -0.89
CA GLN A 118 29.23 -2.44 -1.38
C GLN A 118 28.81 -1.99 -2.79
N SER A 119 28.49 -2.92 -3.68
CA SER A 119 28.05 -2.59 -5.04
C SER A 119 26.67 -1.93 -5.05
N TYR A 120 25.75 -2.42 -4.22
CA TYR A 120 24.35 -1.99 -4.22
C TYR A 120 24.02 -0.92 -3.17
N GLY A 121 24.94 -0.60 -2.25
CA GLY A 121 24.72 0.41 -1.21
C GLY A 121 23.90 -0.10 -0.03
N PHE A 122 24.04 -1.38 0.34
CA PHE A 122 23.43 -1.98 1.52
C PHE A 122 24.42 -2.03 2.68
N ARG A 123 23.91 -1.97 3.92
CA ARG A 123 24.70 -2.26 5.12
C ARG A 123 24.84 -3.77 5.32
N GLN A 124 23.77 -4.51 5.04
CA GLN A 124 23.71 -5.95 5.19
C GLN A 124 22.78 -6.57 4.17
N ILE A 125 23.24 -7.66 3.55
CA ILE A 125 22.41 -8.60 2.80
C ILE A 125 22.33 -9.88 3.62
N GLY A 126 21.10 -10.25 3.99
CA GLY A 126 20.82 -11.39 4.83
C GLY A 126 21.04 -12.72 4.10
N GLU A 127 21.33 -13.77 4.87
CA GLU A 127 21.33 -15.13 4.36
C GLU A 127 19.92 -15.60 3.99
N CYS A 128 19.84 -16.65 3.15
CA CYS A 128 18.58 -17.30 2.86
C CYS A 128 18.01 -17.91 4.15
N LEU A 129 16.78 -17.56 4.50
CA LEU A 129 16.08 -18.21 5.61
C LEU A 129 15.85 -19.70 5.29
N PRO A 130 16.10 -20.61 6.24
CA PRO A 130 15.84 -22.04 6.07
C PRO A 130 14.37 -22.34 5.75
N ASP A 131 14.11 -23.36 4.93
CA ASP A 131 12.74 -23.72 4.48
C ASP A 131 11.82 -24.21 5.60
N ASN A 132 12.38 -24.71 6.70
CA ASN A 132 11.64 -25.21 7.84
C ASN A 132 11.13 -24.09 8.77
N VAL A 133 11.59 -22.84 8.59
CA VAL A 133 11.14 -21.71 9.41
C VAL A 133 9.81 -21.19 8.88
N THR A 134 8.83 -21.08 9.75
CA THR A 134 7.51 -20.53 9.45
C THR A 134 7.40 -19.08 9.91
N LEU A 135 6.43 -18.36 9.36
CA LEU A 135 6.13 -16.99 9.80
C LEU A 135 5.72 -16.96 11.28
N ARG A 136 5.08 -18.02 11.76
CA ARG A 136 4.67 -18.16 13.16
C ARG A 136 5.88 -18.22 14.09
N ASP A 137 6.91 -18.98 13.72
CA ASP A 137 8.14 -19.06 14.51
C ASP A 137 8.78 -17.67 14.68
N ILE A 138 8.75 -16.84 13.63
CA ILE A 138 9.24 -15.46 13.70
C ILE A 138 8.36 -14.61 14.62
N ILE A 139 7.03 -14.68 14.46
CA ILE A 139 6.08 -13.92 15.29
C ILE A 139 6.22 -14.30 16.78
N ASP A 140 6.43 -15.58 17.09
CA ASP A 140 6.53 -16.08 18.45
C ASP A 140 7.80 -15.57 19.17
N THR A 141 8.81 -15.10 18.44
CA THR A 141 9.98 -14.40 19.02
C THR A 141 9.71 -12.95 19.44
N LEU A 142 8.59 -12.35 18.97
CA LEU A 142 8.28 -10.95 19.26
C LEU A 142 7.70 -10.78 20.68
N PRO A 143 8.19 -9.81 21.48
CA PRO A 143 7.67 -9.55 22.81
C PRO A 143 6.19 -9.12 22.76
N LYS A 144 5.33 -9.69 23.61
CA LYS A 144 3.89 -9.35 23.65
C LYS A 144 3.62 -7.84 23.76
N LYS A 145 4.46 -7.11 24.49
CA LYS A 145 4.41 -5.65 24.64
C LYS A 145 4.40 -4.88 23.32
N VAL A 146 4.98 -5.41 22.24
CA VAL A 146 5.00 -4.69 20.95
C VAL A 146 3.61 -4.69 20.29
N PHE A 147 2.70 -5.56 20.69
CA PHE A 147 1.32 -5.61 20.20
C PHE A 147 0.35 -4.80 21.05
N GLU A 148 0.78 -4.30 22.21
CA GLU A 148 -0.07 -3.51 23.09
C GLU A 148 -0.36 -2.14 22.48
N ILE A 149 -1.64 -1.76 22.51
CA ILE A 149 -2.11 -0.46 22.04
C ILE A 149 -2.08 0.51 23.22
N ASP A 150 -1.41 1.62 23.01
CA ASP A 150 -1.28 2.73 23.94
C ASP A 150 -1.93 3.97 23.31
N ASP A 151 -3.06 4.39 23.89
CA ASP A 151 -3.84 5.52 23.38
C ASP A 151 -3.06 6.83 23.42
N VAL A 152 -2.22 7.05 24.43
CA VAL A 152 -1.43 8.28 24.55
C VAL A 152 -0.40 8.34 23.42
N LYS A 153 0.27 7.22 23.12
CA LYS A 153 1.20 7.14 21.99
C LYS A 153 0.47 7.29 20.65
N ALA A 154 -0.69 6.66 20.49
CA ALA A 154 -1.50 6.79 19.27
C ALA A 154 -1.92 8.25 19.03
N TRP A 155 -2.43 8.94 20.07
CA TRP A 155 -2.79 10.36 19.99
C TRP A 155 -1.58 11.28 19.81
N LYS A 156 -0.40 10.91 20.31
CA LYS A 156 0.85 11.61 20.02
C LYS A 156 1.21 11.52 18.52
N SER A 157 1.09 10.34 17.90
CA SER A 157 1.28 10.18 16.46
C SER A 157 0.27 11.02 15.66
N VAL A 158 -0.98 11.12 16.14
CA VAL A 158 -2.00 12.01 15.56
C VAL A 158 -1.59 13.48 15.66
N LEU A 159 -1.11 13.91 16.82
CA LEU A 159 -0.67 15.28 17.02
C LEU A 159 0.50 15.63 16.09
N ILE A 160 1.50 14.75 15.95
CA ILE A 160 2.63 14.94 15.02
C ILE A 160 2.12 15.10 13.58
N SER A 161 1.19 14.25 13.16
CA SER A 161 0.57 14.26 11.82
C SER A 161 -0.13 15.58 11.50
N VAL A 162 -0.99 16.03 12.41
CA VAL A 162 -1.80 17.25 12.22
C VAL A 162 -0.93 18.50 12.30
N THR A 163 -0.03 18.56 13.29
CA THR A 163 0.85 19.74 13.49
C THR A 163 1.87 19.89 12.37
N SER A 164 2.48 18.78 11.91
CA SER A 164 3.44 18.82 10.79
C SER A 164 2.80 19.22 9.47
N TYR A 165 1.58 18.73 9.20
CA TYR A 165 0.82 19.13 8.01
C TYR A 165 0.40 20.60 8.07
N ALA A 166 -0.14 21.05 9.22
CA ALA A 166 -0.49 22.46 9.42
C ALA A 166 0.72 23.40 9.28
N LEU A 167 1.87 23.00 9.83
CA LEU A 167 3.13 23.71 9.65
C LEU A 167 3.56 23.74 8.18
N GLY A 168 3.40 22.63 7.45
CA GLY A 168 3.65 22.56 6.01
C GLY A 168 2.82 23.56 5.22
N ILE A 169 1.51 23.61 5.46
CA ILE A 169 0.61 24.58 4.82
C ILE A 169 0.97 26.02 5.21
N PHE A 170 1.31 26.28 6.47
CA PHE A 170 1.78 27.59 6.91
C PHE A 170 3.07 28.02 6.19
N MET A 171 4.06 27.12 6.09
CA MET A 171 5.29 27.38 5.35
C MET A 171 4.99 27.66 3.88
N ILE A 172 4.16 26.86 3.23
CA ILE A 172 3.75 27.13 1.85
C ILE A 172 3.10 28.51 1.76
N ALA A 173 2.19 28.87 2.67
CA ALA A 173 1.50 30.15 2.63
C ALA A 173 2.42 31.37 2.82
N LYS A 174 3.42 31.28 3.70
CA LYS A 174 4.26 32.42 4.10
C LYS A 174 5.65 32.46 3.47
N ALA A 175 6.16 31.33 2.98
CA ALA A 175 7.50 31.26 2.43
C ALA A 175 7.63 32.05 1.12
N PRO A 176 8.76 32.74 0.92
CA PRO A 176 9.11 33.29 -0.39
C PRO A 176 9.30 32.16 -1.41
N TRP A 177 9.18 32.50 -2.69
CA TRP A 177 9.15 31.52 -3.79
C TRP A 177 10.33 30.54 -3.80
N TYR A 178 11.52 30.98 -3.39
CA TYR A 178 12.74 30.16 -3.38
C TYR A 178 12.78 29.13 -2.23
N LEU A 179 11.95 29.28 -1.19
CA LEU A 179 11.81 28.30 -0.11
C LEU A 179 10.64 27.34 -0.32
N LEU A 180 9.83 27.53 -1.37
CA LEU A 180 8.71 26.64 -1.69
C LEU A 180 9.12 25.18 -1.92
N PRO A 181 10.25 24.87 -2.60
CA PRO A 181 10.68 23.49 -2.74
C PRO A 181 10.87 22.77 -1.40
N VAL A 182 11.43 23.47 -0.39
CA VAL A 182 11.60 22.93 0.96
C VAL A 182 10.26 22.74 1.65
N ALA A 183 9.35 23.73 1.52
CA ALA A 183 8.01 23.65 2.10
C ALA A 183 7.19 22.50 1.46
N TRP A 184 7.30 22.29 0.14
CA TRP A 184 6.66 21.18 -0.57
C TRP A 184 7.24 19.83 -0.19
N ALA A 185 8.57 19.72 -0.04
CA ALA A 185 9.22 18.51 0.43
C ALA A 185 8.75 18.14 1.84
N TRP A 186 8.74 19.10 2.77
CA TRP A 186 8.19 18.90 4.11
C TRP A 186 6.74 18.46 4.06
N THR A 187 5.89 19.21 3.35
CA THR A 187 4.44 18.95 3.31
C THR A 187 4.14 17.59 2.69
N GLY A 188 4.78 17.23 1.58
CA GLY A 188 4.65 15.91 0.97
C GLY A 188 5.07 14.78 1.91
N THR A 189 6.15 14.98 2.69
CA THR A 189 6.62 13.99 3.69
C THR A 189 5.62 13.82 4.83
N ALA A 190 5.13 14.93 5.40
CA ALA A 190 4.13 14.92 6.47
C ALA A 190 2.82 14.26 6.02
N ILE A 191 2.38 14.58 4.79
CA ILE A 191 1.23 13.95 4.14
C ILE A 191 1.42 12.43 4.10
N THR A 192 2.56 11.91 3.66
CA THR A 192 2.80 10.46 3.55
C THR A 192 2.68 9.72 4.90
N GLY A 193 3.11 10.34 6.00
CA GLY A 193 2.90 9.79 7.33
C GLY A 193 1.42 9.65 7.70
N ASN A 194 0.62 10.64 7.31
CA ASN A 194 -0.81 10.71 7.59
C ASN A 194 -1.61 9.61 6.87
N THR A 195 -1.09 8.98 5.82
CA THR A 195 -1.86 8.02 5.01
C THR A 195 -1.57 6.55 5.35
N ASN A 196 -0.37 6.26 5.84
CA ASN A 196 0.11 4.88 5.94
C ASN A 196 -0.04 4.31 7.35
N ASN A 197 0.69 4.90 8.30
CA ASN A 197 0.82 4.38 9.66
C ASN A 197 -0.12 5.09 10.64
N PHE A 198 -0.35 6.39 10.45
CA PHE A 198 -1.31 7.19 11.24
C PHE A 198 -2.73 6.60 11.26
N VAL A 199 -3.31 6.32 10.07
CA VAL A 199 -4.70 5.83 9.98
C VAL A 199 -4.82 4.49 10.70
N GLN A 200 -3.80 3.63 10.58
CA GLN A 200 -3.80 2.31 11.21
C GLN A 200 -3.78 2.44 12.73
N ASP A 201 -2.87 3.25 13.28
CA ASP A 201 -2.73 3.41 14.73
C ASP A 201 -3.94 4.08 15.36
N PHE A 202 -4.48 5.12 14.72
CA PHE A 202 -5.70 5.79 15.17
C PHE A 202 -6.89 4.83 15.16
N MET A 203 -7.08 4.05 14.10
CA MET A 203 -8.18 3.08 14.02
C MET A 203 -8.06 1.96 15.07
N LYS A 204 -6.84 1.55 15.41
CA LYS A 204 -6.57 0.56 16.47
C LYS A 204 -7.00 1.07 17.85
N SER A 205 -6.73 2.34 18.18
CA SER A 205 -7.10 2.96 19.47
C SER A 205 -8.62 2.95 19.74
N PHE A 206 -9.47 3.07 18.72
CA PHE A 206 -10.94 2.97 18.93
C PHE A 206 -11.48 1.54 19.09
N GLY A 207 -10.61 0.53 19.25
CA GLY A 207 -11.03 -0.87 19.39
C GLY A 207 -11.78 -1.41 18.17
N THR A 208 -11.73 -0.71 17.03
CA THR A 208 -12.51 -1.07 15.84
C THR A 208 -11.96 -2.29 15.10
N GLN A 209 -10.85 -2.87 15.56
CA GLN A 209 -10.30 -4.11 15.02
C GLN A 209 -11.16 -5.34 15.37
N HIS A 210 -11.93 -5.33 16.47
CA HIS A 210 -12.81 -6.45 16.81
C HIS A 210 -14.11 -6.51 15.97
N ARG A 211 -14.42 -5.48 15.18
CA ARG A 211 -15.57 -5.46 14.27
C ARG A 211 -15.11 -5.30 12.83
N GLY A 212 -14.51 -6.35 12.28
CA GLY A 212 -14.38 -6.63 10.85
C GLY A 212 -14.33 -5.39 9.95
N ASN A 213 -13.39 -4.48 10.21
CA ASN A 213 -13.27 -3.26 9.44
C ASN A 213 -12.34 -3.54 8.25
N VAL A 214 -13.01 -4.05 7.22
CA VAL A 214 -12.57 -4.44 5.87
C VAL A 214 -11.62 -3.44 5.18
N TYR A 215 -11.47 -2.18 5.62
CA TYR A 215 -10.48 -1.28 5.00
C TYR A 215 -9.02 -1.62 5.31
N VAL A 216 -8.81 -2.23 6.46
CA VAL A 216 -7.51 -2.76 6.89
C VAL A 216 -7.57 -4.28 6.76
N ASP A 217 -8.69 -4.90 7.17
CA ASP A 217 -8.82 -6.36 7.25
C ASP A 217 -9.13 -7.11 5.95
N SER A 218 -9.57 -6.46 4.88
CA SER A 218 -9.87 -7.23 3.67
C SER A 218 -8.60 -7.89 3.13
N ALA A 219 -7.43 -7.28 3.29
CA ALA A 219 -6.17 -7.93 2.92
C ALA A 219 -5.47 -8.69 4.07
N LEU A 220 -6.09 -8.86 5.26
CA LEU A 220 -5.40 -9.35 6.48
C LEU A 220 -5.86 -10.73 7.00
N GLY A 221 -6.31 -11.61 6.10
CA GLY A 221 -6.33 -13.05 6.41
C GLY A 221 -4.92 -13.68 6.40
N SER A 222 -3.96 -12.98 5.80
CA SER A 222 -2.57 -13.38 5.66
C SER A 222 -1.78 -12.11 5.37
N SER A 223 -0.56 -12.02 5.86
CA SER A 223 0.47 -11.08 5.38
C SER A 223 0.33 -10.82 3.86
N LYS A 224 0.38 -9.56 3.42
CA LYS A 224 0.28 -9.24 1.98
C LYS A 224 1.31 -10.09 1.20
N PRO A 225 0.93 -10.71 0.08
CA PRO A 225 1.81 -11.61 -0.67
C PRO A 225 2.92 -10.81 -1.36
N MET A 226 4.00 -10.53 -0.64
CA MET A 226 5.17 -9.81 -1.15
C MET A 226 6.00 -10.70 -2.05
N SER A 227 6.56 -10.15 -3.12
CA SER A 227 7.44 -10.89 -4.03
C SER A 227 6.76 -12.10 -4.68
N TRP A 228 5.42 -12.10 -4.70
CA TRP A 228 4.63 -13.09 -5.41
C TRP A 228 4.27 -12.53 -6.79
N LEU A 229 4.81 -13.14 -7.84
CA LEU A 229 4.71 -12.67 -9.24
C LEU A 229 3.30 -12.31 -9.72
N ALA A 230 2.25 -12.94 -9.20
CA ALA A 230 0.87 -12.74 -9.63
C ALA A 230 0.02 -11.94 -8.64
N GLU A 231 0.33 -11.98 -7.34
CA GLU A 231 -0.55 -11.48 -6.29
C GLU A 231 -0.01 -10.26 -5.54
N ASP A 232 1.26 -9.90 -5.70
CA ASP A 232 1.80 -8.70 -5.05
C ASP A 232 0.99 -7.47 -5.47
N THR A 233 0.42 -6.74 -4.53
CA THR A 233 -0.42 -5.57 -4.84
C THR A 233 0.34 -4.25 -4.68
N ALA A 234 1.57 -4.29 -4.18
CA ALA A 234 2.40 -3.10 -4.00
C ALA A 234 3.28 -2.86 -5.23
N TRP A 235 3.88 -3.92 -5.77
CA TRP A 235 4.84 -3.80 -6.87
C TRP A 235 4.91 -5.08 -7.72
N HIS A 236 5.02 -4.91 -9.04
CA HIS A 236 5.35 -5.99 -9.96
C HIS A 236 6.57 -5.63 -10.81
N PRO A 237 7.53 -6.54 -10.98
CA PRO A 237 8.58 -6.37 -11.96
C PRO A 237 7.97 -6.40 -13.37
N VAL A 238 8.62 -5.73 -14.31
CA VAL A 238 8.16 -5.74 -15.70
C VAL A 238 8.36 -7.16 -16.26
N ARG A 239 7.29 -7.73 -16.81
CA ARG A 239 7.37 -9.01 -17.53
C ARG A 239 7.92 -8.80 -18.94
N ARG A 240 8.78 -9.71 -19.40
CA ARG A 240 9.44 -9.59 -20.70
C ARG A 240 8.45 -9.55 -21.86
N GLU A 241 7.38 -10.33 -21.78
CA GLU A 241 6.33 -10.35 -22.80
C GLU A 241 5.63 -8.98 -22.91
N ARG A 242 5.47 -8.28 -21.79
CA ARG A 242 4.89 -6.92 -21.78
C ARG A 242 5.88 -5.90 -22.32
N PHE A 243 7.16 -6.03 -21.98
CA PHE A 243 8.23 -5.15 -22.46
C PHE A 243 8.40 -5.22 -23.98
N ASP A 244 8.29 -6.42 -24.56
CA ASP A 244 8.43 -6.67 -26.00
C ASP A 244 7.13 -6.49 -26.80
N SER A 245 6.05 -6.07 -26.15
CA SER A 245 4.72 -5.96 -26.79
C SER A 245 4.64 -4.89 -27.89
N SER A 246 5.27 -3.73 -27.71
CA SER A 246 5.38 -2.69 -28.76
C SER A 246 6.52 -1.71 -28.47
N PRO A 247 7.09 -1.05 -29.50
CA PRO A 247 8.13 -0.04 -29.31
C PRO A 247 7.67 1.15 -28.45
N PHE A 248 6.41 1.57 -28.60
CA PHE A 248 5.86 2.68 -27.80
C PHE A 248 5.76 2.29 -26.32
N PHE A 249 5.17 1.14 -26.01
CA PHE A 249 5.06 0.66 -24.63
C PHE A 249 6.43 0.38 -24.01
N ARG A 250 7.38 -0.14 -24.79
CA ARG A 250 8.77 -0.33 -24.35
C ARG A 250 9.37 0.99 -23.86
N LYS A 251 9.34 2.04 -24.68
CA LYS A 251 9.85 3.37 -24.30
C LYS A 251 9.12 3.93 -23.09
N ALA A 252 7.79 3.84 -23.04
CA ALA A 252 7.01 4.29 -21.90
C ALA A 252 7.39 3.56 -20.59
N ILE A 253 7.64 2.25 -20.66
CA ILE A 253 8.10 1.44 -19.53
C ILE A 253 9.52 1.86 -19.10
N ILE A 254 10.44 2.07 -20.04
CA ILE A 254 11.83 2.51 -19.73
C ILE A 254 11.82 3.85 -18.98
N TYR A 255 11.06 4.84 -19.47
CA TYR A 255 10.94 6.13 -18.78
C TYR A 255 10.21 6.01 -17.43
N GLY A 256 9.14 5.23 -17.37
CA GLY A 256 8.34 5.04 -16.17
C GLY A 256 9.10 4.31 -15.06
N TYR A 257 9.79 3.22 -15.37
CA TYR A 257 10.52 2.39 -14.40
C TYR A 257 11.98 2.84 -14.18
N GLY A 258 12.48 3.78 -14.99
CA GLY A 258 13.73 4.48 -14.76
C GLY A 258 13.51 5.85 -14.08
N PRO A 259 13.65 6.98 -14.80
CA PRO A 259 13.69 8.31 -14.18
C PRO A 259 12.40 8.71 -13.47
N PHE A 260 11.24 8.23 -13.92
CA PHE A 260 9.95 8.57 -13.32
C PHE A 260 9.47 7.54 -12.30
N ARG A 261 10.28 6.55 -11.94
CA ARG A 261 9.87 5.51 -10.97
C ARG A 261 9.45 6.06 -9.61
N PRO A 262 10.11 7.11 -9.07
CA PRO A 262 9.62 7.79 -7.86
C PRO A 262 8.23 8.42 -8.01
N LEU A 263 7.63 8.52 -9.19
CA LEU A 263 6.27 9.04 -9.38
C LEU A 263 5.27 7.97 -9.88
N MET A 264 5.72 6.71 -10.05
CA MET A 264 4.88 5.63 -10.58
C MET A 264 3.69 5.24 -9.70
N SER A 265 3.66 5.67 -8.44
CA SER A 265 2.50 5.53 -7.57
C SER A 265 1.27 6.27 -8.13
N ILE A 266 1.45 7.28 -8.99
CA ILE A 266 0.34 7.95 -9.72
C ILE A 266 -0.31 6.97 -10.70
N SER A 267 0.49 6.30 -11.53
CA SER A 267 -0.01 5.30 -12.47
C SER A 267 -0.65 4.12 -11.75
N HIS A 268 -0.01 3.63 -10.68
CA HIS A 268 -0.60 2.62 -9.81
C HIS A 268 -1.96 3.08 -9.27
N TRP A 269 -2.01 4.32 -8.76
CA TRP A 269 -3.22 4.90 -8.20
C TRP A 269 -4.37 4.91 -9.20
N LEU A 270 -4.13 5.41 -10.42
CA LEU A 270 -5.13 5.46 -11.49
C LEU A 270 -5.61 4.07 -11.92
N ILE A 271 -4.69 3.12 -12.09
CA ILE A 271 -4.99 1.78 -12.61
C ILE A 271 -5.74 0.91 -11.59
N TRP A 272 -5.38 1.02 -10.30
CA TRP A 272 -5.87 0.10 -9.28
C TRP A 272 -7.08 0.63 -8.49
N HIS A 273 -7.23 1.95 -8.36
CA HIS A 273 -8.23 2.51 -7.46
C HIS A 273 -9.52 3.00 -8.13
N PHE A 274 -9.52 3.18 -9.46
CA PHE A 274 -10.70 3.64 -10.20
C PHE A 274 -11.46 2.52 -10.92
N ASP A 275 -10.92 1.30 -10.94
CA ASP A 275 -11.61 0.12 -11.50
C ASP A 275 -12.27 -0.70 -10.38
N LEU A 276 -13.60 -0.58 -10.27
CA LEU A 276 -14.39 -1.30 -9.27
C LEU A 276 -14.30 -2.83 -9.39
N LYS A 277 -13.90 -3.37 -10.56
CA LYS A 277 -13.78 -4.82 -10.79
C LYS A 277 -12.61 -5.44 -10.03
N LYS A 278 -11.64 -4.62 -9.59
CA LYS A 278 -10.46 -5.05 -8.83
C LYS A 278 -10.74 -5.25 -7.34
N PHE A 279 -11.92 -4.82 -6.87
CA PHE A 279 -12.31 -4.91 -5.47
C PHE A 279 -13.26 -6.08 -5.23
N ARG A 280 -13.21 -6.65 -4.02
CA ARG A 280 -14.19 -7.68 -3.63
C ARG A 280 -15.57 -7.11 -3.51
N ALA A 281 -16.58 -7.94 -3.74
CA ALA A 281 -17.99 -7.53 -3.74
C ALA A 281 -18.42 -6.80 -2.45
N ASN A 282 -17.92 -7.21 -1.29
CA ASN A 282 -18.19 -6.59 0.01
C ASN A 282 -17.50 -5.21 0.21
N GLU A 283 -16.53 -4.86 -0.64
CA GLU A 283 -15.78 -3.60 -0.59
C GLU A 283 -16.31 -2.57 -1.58
N VAL A 284 -17.01 -2.99 -2.63
CA VAL A 284 -17.42 -2.12 -3.74
C VAL A 284 -18.23 -0.90 -3.28
N ASN A 285 -19.20 -1.07 -2.38
CA ASN A 285 -20.01 0.06 -1.90
C ASN A 285 -19.17 1.10 -1.13
N ARG A 286 -18.20 0.60 -0.37
CA ARG A 286 -17.21 1.37 0.39
C ARG A 286 -16.31 2.18 -0.56
N VAL A 287 -15.81 1.53 -1.62
CA VAL A 287 -15.01 2.18 -2.68
C VAL A 287 -15.83 3.23 -3.44
N LYS A 288 -17.09 2.94 -3.78
CA LYS A 288 -17.98 3.91 -4.45
C LYS A 288 -18.15 5.20 -3.64
N ILE A 289 -18.39 5.09 -2.33
CA ILE A 289 -18.48 6.26 -1.44
C ILE A 289 -17.15 7.03 -1.48
N SER A 290 -16.03 6.33 -1.36
CA SER A 290 -14.71 6.95 -1.41
C SER A 290 -14.45 7.68 -2.74
N LEU A 291 -14.81 7.10 -3.87
CA LEU A 291 -14.69 7.73 -5.19
C LEU A 291 -15.63 8.92 -5.34
N ALA A 292 -16.87 8.82 -4.85
CA ALA A 292 -17.82 9.92 -4.85
C ALA A 292 -17.28 11.13 -4.07
N CYS A 293 -16.66 10.89 -2.91
CA CYS A 293 -15.94 11.92 -2.17
C CYS A 293 -14.83 12.53 -3.04
N VAL A 294 -13.99 11.73 -3.69
CA VAL A 294 -12.89 12.23 -4.54
C VAL A 294 -13.40 13.16 -5.62
N PHE A 295 -14.40 12.71 -6.37
CA PHE A 295 -14.99 13.51 -7.45
C PHE A 295 -15.69 14.75 -6.93
N ALA A 296 -16.35 14.69 -5.77
CA ALA A 296 -16.93 15.87 -5.14
C ALA A 296 -15.86 16.91 -4.77
N PHE A 297 -14.72 16.47 -4.22
CA PHE A 297 -13.61 17.38 -3.93
C PHE A 297 -12.98 17.97 -5.20
N MET A 298 -12.80 17.17 -6.25
CA MET A 298 -12.32 17.69 -7.53
C MET A 298 -13.30 18.70 -8.15
N ALA A 299 -14.61 18.45 -8.06
CA ALA A 299 -15.64 19.31 -8.63
C ALA A 299 -15.89 20.61 -7.84
N ILE A 300 -15.66 20.61 -6.52
CA ILE A 300 -15.95 21.76 -5.64
C ILE A 300 -14.65 22.41 -5.14
N GLY A 301 -13.74 21.60 -4.59
CA GLY A 301 -12.52 22.06 -3.95
C GLY A 301 -11.51 22.66 -4.92
N TRP A 302 -11.27 22.03 -6.08
CA TRP A 302 -10.33 22.60 -7.06
C TRP A 302 -10.83 23.93 -7.64
N PRO A 303 -12.09 24.07 -8.12
CA PRO A 303 -12.58 25.37 -8.59
C PRO A 303 -12.58 26.43 -7.50
N LEU A 304 -12.95 26.08 -6.26
CA LEU A 304 -12.91 27.04 -5.15
C LEU A 304 -11.48 27.52 -4.85
N MET A 305 -10.51 26.61 -4.85
CA MET A 305 -9.10 26.93 -4.65
C MET A 305 -8.58 27.84 -5.78
N ILE A 306 -8.87 27.50 -7.03
CA ILE A 306 -8.50 28.31 -8.20
C ILE A 306 -9.19 29.68 -8.15
N TYR A 307 -10.47 29.74 -7.77
CA TYR A 307 -11.22 31.00 -7.66
C TYR A 307 -10.63 31.92 -6.58
N LYS A 308 -10.21 31.37 -5.43
CA LYS A 308 -9.68 32.16 -4.30
C LYS A 308 -8.21 32.53 -4.44
N THR A 309 -7.40 31.71 -5.09
CA THR A 309 -5.93 31.82 -5.07
C THR A 309 -5.29 31.81 -6.45
N GLY A 310 -6.08 31.71 -7.51
CA GLY A 310 -5.61 31.51 -8.87
C GLY A 310 -5.08 30.09 -9.11
N ILE A 311 -4.72 29.81 -10.36
CA ILE A 311 -4.10 28.54 -10.74
C ILE A 311 -2.77 28.31 -10.01
N THR A 312 -2.04 29.38 -9.69
CA THR A 312 -0.80 29.34 -8.93
C THR A 312 -1.01 28.80 -7.53
N GLY A 313 -2.12 29.18 -6.86
CA GLY A 313 -2.48 28.62 -5.57
C GLY A 313 -2.85 27.14 -5.65
N TRP A 314 -3.56 26.72 -6.70
CA TRP A 314 -3.81 25.28 -6.93
C TRP A 314 -2.50 24.48 -7.09
N ILE A 315 -1.55 25.00 -7.88
CA ILE A 315 -0.22 24.36 -8.02
C ILE A 315 0.48 24.29 -6.66
N LYS A 316 0.49 25.42 -5.95
CA LYS A 316 1.26 25.62 -4.72
C LYS A 316 0.73 24.81 -3.53
N PHE A 317 -0.58 24.76 -3.34
CA PHE A 317 -1.22 24.15 -2.16
C PHE A 317 -1.73 22.74 -2.42
N TRP A 318 -2.03 22.36 -3.67
CA TRP A 318 -2.54 21.04 -3.99
C TRP A 318 -1.55 20.19 -4.80
N PHE A 319 -1.17 20.64 -5.99
CA PHE A 319 -0.41 19.81 -6.94
C PHE A 319 0.99 19.45 -6.45
N MET A 320 1.75 20.43 -5.94
CA MET A 320 3.13 20.19 -5.50
C MET A 320 3.21 19.33 -4.24
N PRO A 321 2.40 19.55 -3.18
CA PRO A 321 2.32 18.60 -2.06
C PRO A 321 1.86 17.20 -2.48
N TRP A 322 0.92 17.10 -3.42
CA TRP A 322 0.46 15.83 -3.97
C TRP A 322 1.56 15.08 -4.74
N LEU A 323 2.39 15.79 -5.51
CA LEU A 323 3.58 15.20 -6.14
C LEU A 323 4.59 14.74 -5.08
N GLY A 324 4.81 15.51 -4.02
CA GLY A 324 5.69 15.13 -2.92
C GLY A 324 5.21 13.86 -2.18
N TYR A 325 3.90 13.72 -1.98
CA TYR A 325 3.30 12.49 -1.47
C TYR A 325 3.60 11.29 -2.37
N HIS A 326 3.31 11.41 -3.66
CA HIS A 326 3.54 10.33 -4.62
C HIS A 326 5.02 9.97 -4.76
N PHE A 327 5.91 10.98 -4.68
CA PHE A 327 7.36 10.80 -4.60
C PHE A 327 7.75 9.87 -3.45
N TRP A 328 7.31 10.19 -2.23
CA TRP A 328 7.65 9.40 -1.05
C TRP A 328 6.99 8.02 -1.05
N MET A 329 5.72 7.93 -1.45
CA MET A 329 5.03 6.65 -1.56
C MET A 329 5.75 5.67 -2.47
N SER A 330 6.11 6.10 -3.67
CA SER A 330 6.89 5.27 -4.59
C SER A 330 8.28 4.97 -4.03
N THR A 331 8.96 5.96 -3.45
CA THR A 331 10.32 5.79 -2.92
C THR A 331 10.35 4.75 -1.80
N PHE A 332 9.43 4.82 -0.84
CA PHE A 332 9.33 3.84 0.24
C PHE A 332 8.98 2.44 -0.31
N THR A 333 7.99 2.33 -1.19
CA THR A 333 7.66 1.02 -1.79
C THR A 333 8.87 0.44 -2.51
N MET A 334 9.58 1.26 -3.28
CA MET A 334 10.72 0.82 -4.05
C MET A 334 11.92 0.42 -3.17
N VAL A 335 12.29 1.23 -2.19
CA VAL A 335 13.42 0.94 -1.29
C VAL A 335 13.14 -0.30 -0.43
N HIS A 336 11.91 -0.48 0.03
CA HIS A 336 11.59 -1.56 0.95
C HIS A 336 11.22 -2.89 0.28
N HIS A 337 10.84 -2.88 -1.00
CA HIS A 337 10.38 -4.05 -1.75
C HIS A 337 11.16 -4.35 -3.04
N THR A 338 12.25 -3.63 -3.32
CA THR A 338 13.07 -3.88 -4.51
C THR A 338 14.54 -3.91 -4.15
N ALA A 339 15.20 -5.04 -4.43
CA ALA A 339 16.66 -5.14 -4.43
C ALA A 339 17.10 -6.22 -5.43
N PRO A 340 18.29 -6.10 -6.05
CA PRO A 340 18.75 -7.07 -7.06
C PRO A 340 18.83 -8.52 -6.56
N HIS A 341 19.12 -8.71 -5.28
CA HIS A 341 19.25 -10.03 -4.65
C HIS A 341 17.93 -10.59 -4.08
N ILE A 342 16.83 -9.82 -4.13
CA ILE A 342 15.52 -10.25 -3.63
C ILE A 342 14.67 -10.80 -4.79
N PRO A 343 14.43 -12.13 -4.85
CA PRO A 343 13.70 -12.76 -5.94
C PRO A 343 12.20 -12.49 -5.87
N PHE A 344 11.57 -12.35 -7.03
CA PHE A 344 10.15 -12.62 -7.19
C PHE A 344 9.93 -14.12 -7.43
N LYS A 345 8.95 -14.71 -6.73
CA LYS A 345 8.65 -16.15 -6.77
C LYS A 345 7.25 -16.44 -7.32
N SER A 346 7.11 -17.59 -7.96
CA SER A 346 5.81 -18.16 -8.33
C SER A 346 5.13 -18.75 -7.11
N SER A 347 3.83 -19.04 -7.20
CA SER A 347 3.02 -19.50 -6.05
C SER A 347 3.54 -20.80 -5.41
N ASP A 348 4.12 -21.68 -6.22
CA ASP A 348 4.68 -22.97 -5.81
C ASP A 348 6.05 -22.85 -5.11
N GLU A 349 6.80 -21.78 -5.40
CA GLU A 349 8.11 -21.48 -4.79
C GLU A 349 7.99 -20.45 -3.64
N TRP A 350 6.79 -19.89 -3.40
CA TRP A 350 6.59 -18.79 -2.47
C TRP A 350 6.45 -19.27 -1.02
N ASN A 351 7.24 -18.69 -0.12
CA ASN A 351 7.17 -18.92 1.32
C ASN A 351 6.96 -17.59 2.05
N SER A 352 5.95 -17.54 2.92
CA SER A 352 5.56 -16.32 3.63
C SER A 352 6.62 -15.78 4.59
N ALA A 353 7.35 -16.66 5.28
CA ALA A 353 8.41 -16.29 6.21
C ALA A 353 9.58 -15.65 5.44
N LYS A 354 10.02 -16.30 4.36
CA LYS A 354 11.09 -15.78 3.49
C LYS A 354 10.68 -14.45 2.85
N ALA A 355 9.48 -14.38 2.29
CA ALA A 355 8.99 -13.18 1.62
C ALA A 355 8.92 -11.96 2.56
N GLN A 356 8.51 -12.15 3.81
CA GLN A 356 8.37 -11.02 4.74
C GLN A 356 9.68 -10.66 5.43
N LEU A 357 10.49 -11.64 5.85
CA LEU A 357 11.72 -11.39 6.59
C LEU A 357 12.92 -11.12 5.66
N ASN A 358 13.18 -11.98 4.68
CA ASN A 358 14.25 -11.76 3.70
C ASN A 358 13.79 -10.85 2.55
N GLY A 359 12.55 -10.98 2.09
CA GLY A 359 12.05 -10.25 0.93
C GLY A 359 11.80 -8.76 1.15
N THR A 360 11.92 -8.29 2.40
CA THR A 360 11.75 -6.89 2.78
C THR A 360 13.07 -6.28 3.20
N VAL A 361 13.30 -5.01 2.85
CA VAL A 361 14.48 -4.24 3.27
C VAL A 361 14.10 -3.27 4.39
N HIS A 362 14.85 -3.28 5.50
CA HIS A 362 14.86 -2.17 6.46
C HIS A 362 15.83 -1.09 5.98
N CYS A 363 15.41 0.17 5.93
CA CYS A 363 16.26 1.25 5.42
C CYS A 363 16.16 2.51 6.29
N ASN A 364 17.27 2.88 6.95
CA ASN A 364 17.31 4.09 7.76
C ASN A 364 17.25 5.35 6.88
N TYR A 365 16.46 6.34 7.29
CA TYR A 365 16.37 7.67 6.66
C TYR A 365 16.83 8.76 7.64
N PRO A 366 17.08 9.99 7.17
CA PRO A 366 17.19 11.14 8.05
C PRO A 366 16.03 11.21 9.06
N SER A 367 16.34 11.49 10.34
CA SER A 367 15.39 11.34 11.44
C SER A 367 14.09 12.13 11.26
N TRP A 368 14.13 13.28 10.59
CA TRP A 368 12.93 14.07 10.31
C TRP A 368 11.95 13.34 9.38
N ILE A 369 12.44 12.55 8.40
CA ILE A 369 11.59 11.71 7.54
C ILE A 369 11.00 10.56 8.37
N GLU A 370 11.81 9.91 9.20
CA GLU A 370 11.36 8.80 10.04
C GLU A 370 10.25 9.26 11.00
N VAL A 371 10.40 10.43 11.63
CA VAL A 371 9.38 11.01 12.51
C VAL A 371 8.13 11.41 11.74
N LEU A 372 8.26 12.15 10.63
CA LEU A 372 7.11 12.61 9.84
C LEU A 372 6.34 11.46 9.20
N CYS A 373 7.02 10.35 8.89
CA CYS A 373 6.42 9.17 8.29
C CYS A 373 6.16 8.04 9.30
N HIS A 374 6.18 8.31 10.60
CA HIS A 374 5.84 7.36 11.67
C HIS A 374 6.60 6.03 11.56
N ASP A 375 7.93 6.13 11.47
CA ASP A 375 8.85 4.99 11.40
C ASP A 375 8.54 4.00 10.26
N ILE A 376 8.08 4.51 9.10
CA ILE A 376 7.84 3.69 7.89
C ILE A 376 9.11 2.94 7.41
N ASN A 377 10.29 3.44 7.74
CA ASN A 377 11.57 2.76 7.51
C ASN A 377 11.61 1.35 8.11
N VAL A 378 10.96 1.18 9.26
CA VAL A 378 10.93 -0.05 10.04
C VAL A 378 9.90 -1.02 9.47
N HIS A 379 10.13 -1.40 8.21
CA HIS A 379 9.12 -2.05 7.38
C HIS A 379 8.98 -3.54 7.63
N ILE A 380 10.06 -4.21 8.03
CA ILE A 380 10.06 -5.67 8.27
C ILE A 380 9.01 -6.06 9.33
N PRO A 381 8.99 -5.48 10.55
CA PRO A 381 7.95 -5.81 11.53
C PRO A 381 6.53 -5.50 11.04
N HIS A 382 6.35 -4.44 10.26
CA HIS A 382 5.05 -4.09 9.68
C HIS A 382 4.52 -5.21 8.77
N HIS A 383 5.39 -5.85 7.99
CA HIS A 383 5.02 -7.01 7.17
C HIS A 383 4.77 -8.25 8.00
N ILE A 384 5.70 -8.57 8.92
CA ILE A 384 5.59 -9.74 9.81
C ILE A 384 4.27 -9.75 10.56
N SER A 385 3.85 -8.59 11.08
CA SER A 385 2.53 -8.45 11.68
C SER A 385 2.02 -7.01 11.63
N PRO A 386 1.04 -6.71 10.75
CA PRO A 386 0.38 -5.40 10.68
C PRO A 386 -0.36 -5.00 11.96
N ARG A 387 -0.50 -5.92 12.93
CA ARG A 387 -1.08 -5.64 14.25
C ARG A 387 -0.18 -4.74 15.09
N ILE A 388 1.14 -4.80 14.90
CA ILE A 388 2.11 -3.96 15.61
C ILE A 388 1.81 -2.49 15.28
N PRO A 389 1.54 -1.62 16.27
CA PRO A 389 1.36 -0.19 16.03
C PRO A 389 2.69 0.47 15.67
N SER A 390 2.64 1.60 14.96
CA SER A 390 3.84 2.22 14.37
C SER A 390 4.86 2.62 15.44
N TYR A 391 4.39 3.13 16.58
CA TYR A 391 5.23 3.52 17.72
C TYR A 391 5.94 2.37 18.43
N ASN A 392 5.60 1.11 18.13
CA ASN A 392 6.28 -0.08 18.64
C ASN A 392 7.17 -0.76 17.58
N LEU A 393 7.19 -0.28 16.32
CA LEU A 393 7.94 -0.93 15.25
C LEU A 393 9.43 -1.04 15.55
N ARG A 394 10.05 0.00 16.12
CA ARG A 394 11.48 -0.03 16.49
C ARG A 394 11.80 -1.10 17.53
N ALA A 395 10.95 -1.26 18.55
CA ALA A 395 11.12 -2.30 19.56
C ALA A 395 10.95 -3.70 18.96
N ALA A 396 10.00 -3.87 18.04
CA ALA A 396 9.82 -5.12 17.30
C ALA A 396 11.02 -5.41 16.40
N HIS A 397 11.55 -4.42 15.69
CA HIS A 397 12.73 -4.56 14.84
C HIS A 397 13.97 -4.96 15.63
N GLN A 398 14.20 -4.35 16.80
CA GLN A 398 15.30 -4.74 17.67
C GLN A 398 15.22 -6.21 18.10
N SER A 399 14.02 -6.69 18.44
CA SER A 399 13.78 -8.10 18.74
C SER A 399 14.05 -9.00 17.51
N LEU A 400 13.63 -8.59 16.32
CA LEU A 400 13.93 -9.33 15.08
C LEU A 400 15.44 -9.34 14.80
N GLN A 401 16.15 -8.24 15.01
CA GLN A 401 17.61 -8.20 14.83
C GLN A 401 18.33 -9.17 15.77
N GLN A 402 17.89 -9.26 17.03
CA GLN A 402 18.47 -10.17 18.02
C GLN A 402 18.26 -11.65 17.66
N ASN A 403 17.06 -12.01 17.17
CA ASN A 403 16.69 -13.40 16.93
C ASN A 403 16.97 -13.88 15.49
N TRP A 404 16.86 -12.97 14.52
CA TRP A 404 16.83 -13.25 13.09
C TRP A 404 17.73 -12.34 12.26
N GLY A 405 18.56 -11.50 12.89
CA GLY A 405 19.37 -10.48 12.22
C GLY A 405 20.22 -11.01 11.07
N LYS A 406 20.74 -12.24 11.17
CA LYS A 406 21.52 -12.92 10.12
C LYS A 406 20.80 -12.98 8.76
N TYR A 407 19.48 -13.03 8.77
CA TYR A 407 18.62 -13.18 7.60
C TYR A 407 18.04 -11.84 7.13
N MET A 408 18.23 -10.75 7.87
CA MET A 408 17.61 -9.48 7.54
C MET A 408 18.42 -8.70 6.50
N ASN A 409 17.70 -7.98 5.64
CA ASN A 409 18.30 -7.03 4.70
C ASN A 409 18.23 -5.62 5.27
N GLU A 410 19.39 -4.97 5.40
CA GLU A 410 19.50 -3.65 6.00
C GLU A 410 20.25 -2.66 5.11
N ALA A 411 19.71 -1.45 5.03
CA ALA A 411 20.32 -0.34 4.34
C ALA A 411 20.25 0.95 5.18
N THR A 412 21.03 1.94 4.75
CA THR A 412 20.83 3.35 5.08
C THR A 412 20.64 4.05 3.75
N TRP A 413 19.65 4.93 3.64
CA TRP A 413 19.38 5.59 2.36
C TRP A 413 20.61 6.31 1.84
N ASN A 414 20.94 6.05 0.58
CA ASN A 414 22.06 6.66 -0.10
C ASN A 414 21.86 6.66 -1.62
N TRP A 415 22.67 7.45 -2.32
CA TRP A 415 22.54 7.62 -3.77
C TRP A 415 22.87 6.34 -4.55
N ARG A 416 23.80 5.52 -4.06
CA ARG A 416 24.14 4.23 -4.67
C ARG A 416 22.98 3.23 -4.63
N LEU A 417 22.26 3.16 -3.51
CA LEU A 417 21.05 2.35 -3.37
C LEU A 417 19.99 2.80 -4.37
N MET A 418 19.69 4.10 -4.40
CA MET A 418 18.70 4.64 -5.34
C MET A 418 19.10 4.39 -6.80
N LYS A 419 20.37 4.60 -7.14
CA LYS A 419 20.91 4.35 -8.48
C LYS A 419 20.77 2.89 -8.88
N THR A 420 21.12 1.96 -7.99
CA THR A 420 21.00 0.51 -8.22
C THR A 420 19.56 0.15 -8.57
N ILE A 421 18.63 0.54 -7.71
CA ILE A 421 17.20 0.25 -7.89
C ILE A 421 16.66 0.84 -9.21
N LEU A 422 17.00 2.09 -9.52
CA LEU A 422 16.49 2.81 -10.70
C LEU A 422 17.16 2.38 -12.02
N THR A 423 18.24 1.60 -11.98
CA THR A 423 19.01 1.28 -13.18
C THR A 423 19.23 -0.22 -13.41
N VAL A 424 19.02 -1.06 -12.40
CA VAL A 424 19.20 -2.51 -12.46
C VAL A 424 17.86 -3.25 -12.35
N CYS A 425 17.03 -2.89 -11.37
CA CYS A 425 15.85 -3.66 -11.00
C CYS A 425 14.63 -3.39 -11.92
N HIS A 426 14.67 -3.84 -13.17
CA HIS A 426 13.69 -3.48 -14.19
C HIS A 426 12.79 -4.64 -14.66
N VAL A 427 13.35 -5.60 -15.40
CA VAL A 427 12.60 -6.73 -15.96
C VAL A 427 12.82 -7.96 -15.12
N TYR A 428 11.74 -8.67 -14.81
CA TYR A 428 11.83 -9.94 -14.08
C TYR A 428 12.64 -10.96 -14.87
N ASP A 429 13.54 -11.63 -14.18
CA ASP A 429 14.25 -12.79 -14.68
C ASP A 429 14.33 -13.88 -13.61
N LYS A 430 14.17 -15.15 -14.02
CA LYS A 430 14.14 -16.27 -13.05
C LYS A 430 15.51 -16.56 -12.44
N GLU A 431 16.59 -16.32 -13.18
CA GLU A 431 17.96 -16.66 -12.79
C GLU A 431 18.65 -15.49 -12.08
N GLN A 432 18.47 -14.28 -12.60
CA GLN A 432 19.12 -13.06 -12.12
C GLN A 432 18.23 -12.19 -11.22
N ASN A 433 16.97 -12.58 -11.00
CA ASN A 433 15.89 -11.80 -10.38
C ASN A 433 15.44 -10.59 -11.21
N TYR A 434 16.40 -9.78 -11.65
CA TYR A 434 16.18 -8.62 -12.48
C TYR A 434 17.25 -8.47 -13.56
N ILE A 435 16.82 -8.04 -14.74
CA ILE A 435 17.71 -7.58 -15.81
C ILE A 435 17.45 -6.10 -16.07
N GLY A 436 18.52 -5.33 -16.25
CA GLY A 436 18.44 -3.91 -16.59
C GLY A 436 17.89 -3.67 -18.00
N PHE A 437 17.19 -2.55 -18.22
CA PHE A 437 16.69 -2.22 -19.57
C PHE A 437 17.83 -2.05 -20.59
N ASP A 438 18.98 -1.53 -20.16
CA ASP A 438 20.13 -1.30 -21.02
C ASP A 438 20.82 -2.59 -21.49
N GLU A 439 20.62 -3.70 -20.79
CA GLU A 439 21.09 -5.02 -21.23
C GLU A 439 20.17 -5.63 -22.30
N ILE A 440 18.85 -5.41 -22.18
CA ILE A 440 17.86 -6.03 -23.08
C ILE A 440 17.49 -5.18 -24.29
N ALA A 441 17.62 -3.85 -24.17
CA ALA A 441 17.28 -2.88 -25.20
C ALA A 441 18.22 -1.67 -25.13
N PRO A 442 19.52 -1.84 -25.44
CA PRO A 442 20.53 -0.78 -25.29
C PRO A 442 20.19 0.47 -26.12
N GLU A 443 19.64 0.30 -27.31
CA GLU A 443 19.29 1.41 -28.22
C GLU A 443 18.17 2.31 -27.66
N ASP A 444 17.19 1.73 -26.97
CA ASP A 444 16.05 2.44 -26.38
C ASP A 444 16.35 2.96 -24.97
N SER A 445 17.43 2.49 -24.34
CA SER A 445 17.71 2.69 -22.90
C SER A 445 18.59 3.89 -22.57
N GLN A 446 18.71 4.85 -23.49
CA GLN A 446 19.38 6.14 -23.25
C GLN A 446 18.99 6.82 -21.92
N PRO A 447 17.70 6.80 -21.48
CA PRO A 447 17.34 7.37 -20.17
C PRO A 447 18.02 6.68 -18.99
N ILE A 448 18.21 5.36 -19.06
CA ILE A 448 18.88 4.58 -18.01
C ILE A 448 20.38 4.85 -18.04
N THR A 449 20.99 4.88 -19.22
CA THR A 449 22.41 5.25 -19.38
C THR A 449 22.68 6.65 -18.84
N PHE A 450 21.77 7.60 -19.09
CA PHE A 450 21.84 8.95 -18.53
C PHE A 450 21.79 8.93 -17.00
N LEU A 451 20.82 8.21 -16.40
CA LEU A 451 20.76 8.05 -14.94
C LEU A 451 22.03 7.43 -14.35
N LYS A 452 22.56 6.37 -14.98
CA LYS A 452 23.82 5.73 -14.56
C LYS A 452 25.00 6.71 -14.59
N ARG A 453 24.98 7.69 -15.49
CA ARG A 453 26.03 8.72 -15.59
C ARG A 453 25.87 9.82 -14.53
N VAL A 454 24.67 10.33 -14.32
CA VAL A 454 24.45 11.54 -13.48
C VAL A 454 24.23 11.24 -12.01
N MET A 455 23.71 10.05 -11.66
CA MET A 455 23.45 9.72 -10.27
C MET A 455 24.76 9.42 -9.52
N PRO A 456 24.96 10.00 -8.31
CA PRO A 456 26.16 9.74 -7.51
C PRO A 456 26.30 8.28 -7.11
N ASN A 457 27.55 7.84 -6.92
CA ASN A 457 27.87 6.52 -6.37
C ASN A 457 28.14 6.57 -4.85
N SER A 458 27.90 7.70 -4.18
CA SER A 458 28.12 7.82 -2.74
C SER A 458 27.17 6.89 -1.97
N ALA A 459 27.75 6.09 -1.08
CA ALA A 459 27.04 5.29 -0.10
C ALA A 459 26.73 6.09 1.17
#